data_AF-A0A381T538-F1
#
_entry.id   AF-A0A381T538-F1
#
_cell.length_a   1.000
_cell.length_b   1.000
_cell.length_c   1.000
_cell.angle_alpha   90.00
_cell.angle_beta   90.00
_cell.angle_gamma   90.00
#
_symmetry.space_group_name_H-M   'P 1'
#
loop_
_entity.id
_entity.type
_entity.pdbx_description
1 polymer ?
#
loop_
_entity_poly.entity_id
_entity_poly.type
_entity_poly.pdbx_seq_one_letter_code
_entity_poly.pdbx_strand_id
1 'polypeptide(L)'
;MTSGCLLLEGKTMSETKLDDARILIYSHDTFGLGHLRRCRTIAHSLVEHFKGLRVLIVSGSPIIGSFDFKARVDFVRIPGVVKLRGGDYTALSSHTDLTQTLQMRSSIIQQTAKTFSPDLLIVDKEPLGLRGEVRDTIELLRSRGARTVLGLRDIMDDPVLLRQEWKHRGIPMDLECLYDEIWVYGVPAMGDPLL
;
A
#
# COMPACT_ATOMS: atom_id res chain seq x y z
N MET A 1 39.25 32.43 -29.92
CA MET A 1 38.29 32.92 -28.91
C MET A 1 36.97 32.18 -29.15
N THR A 2 36.92 30.89 -28.83
CA THR A 2 36.27 30.33 -27.62
C THR A 2 34.84 30.81 -27.40
N SER A 3 33.88 30.09 -27.97
CA SER A 3 32.55 29.92 -27.38
C SER A 3 32.36 28.44 -27.09
N GLY A 4 32.46 28.09 -25.81
CA GLY A 4 32.20 26.75 -25.30
C GLY A 4 30.70 26.50 -25.25
N CYS A 5 30.26 25.50 -26.01
CA CYS A 5 28.96 24.88 -25.83
C CYS A 5 29.09 23.88 -24.67
N LEU A 6 28.59 24.24 -23.50
CA LEU A 6 28.52 23.34 -22.35
C LEU A 6 27.44 22.29 -22.65
N LEU A 7 27.89 21.06 -22.91
CA LEU A 7 27.07 19.87 -22.83
C LEU A 7 26.60 19.73 -21.37
N LEU A 8 25.30 19.88 -21.12
CA LEU A 8 24.70 19.46 -19.86
C LEU A 8 24.65 17.93 -19.86
N GLU A 9 25.63 17.34 -19.19
CA GLU A 9 25.70 15.92 -18.89
C GLU A 9 24.38 15.45 -18.26
N GLY A 10 23.73 14.51 -18.94
CA GLY A 10 22.69 13.69 -18.34
C GLY A 10 23.31 12.91 -17.18
N LYS A 11 23.05 13.35 -15.95
CA LYS A 11 23.35 12.56 -14.76
C LYS A 11 22.45 11.32 -14.79
N THR A 12 22.99 10.22 -15.30
CA THR A 12 22.42 8.89 -15.12
C THR A 12 22.21 8.71 -13.62
N MET A 13 20.94 8.62 -13.17
CA MET A 13 20.61 8.31 -11.78
C MET A 13 21.30 6.98 -11.45
N SER A 14 22.37 7.04 -10.66
CA SER A 14 23.12 5.88 -10.21
C SER A 14 22.17 4.89 -9.54
N GLU A 15 21.99 3.71 -10.13
CA GLU A 15 21.22 2.62 -9.54
C GLU A 15 21.78 2.33 -8.13
N THR A 16 20.93 2.50 -7.11
CA THR A 16 21.36 2.32 -5.71
C THR A 16 21.18 0.85 -5.34
N LYS A 17 22.22 0.20 -4.85
CA LYS A 17 22.14 -1.21 -4.42
C LYS A 17 21.69 -1.26 -2.97
N LEU A 18 20.66 -2.06 -2.68
CA LEU A 18 20.20 -2.40 -1.34
C LEU A 18 20.50 -3.88 -1.09
N ASP A 19 21.03 -4.21 0.08
CA ASP A 19 21.37 -5.59 0.44
C ASP A 19 20.12 -6.34 0.94
N ASP A 20 19.39 -6.95 0.01
CA ASP A 20 18.19 -7.79 0.25
C ASP A 20 17.04 -7.09 1.02
N ALA A 21 16.89 -5.78 0.80
CA ALA A 21 15.79 -5.02 1.37
C ALA A 21 14.43 -5.54 0.86
N ARG A 22 13.45 -5.58 1.76
CA ARG A 22 12.12 -6.16 1.53
C ARG A 22 11.02 -5.16 1.85
N ILE A 23 10.16 -4.90 0.87
CA ILE A 23 8.98 -4.05 1.04
C ILE A 23 7.73 -4.88 0.92
N LEU A 24 6.85 -4.77 1.92
CA LEU A 24 5.50 -5.30 1.85
C LEU A 24 4.55 -4.15 1.51
N ILE A 25 3.78 -4.27 0.44
CA ILE A 25 2.70 -3.34 0.10
C ILE A 25 1.38 -4.05 0.37
N TYR A 26 0.55 -3.49 1.24
CA TYR A 26 -0.79 -3.98 1.50
C TYR A 26 -1.82 -3.06 0.83
N SER A 27 -2.70 -3.66 0.03
CA SER A 27 -3.91 -3.00 -0.47
C SER A 27 -5.13 -3.80 -0.04
N HIS A 28 -6.05 -3.15 0.68
CA HIS A 28 -7.33 -3.72 1.09
C HIS A 28 -8.24 -4.10 -0.09
N ASP A 29 -7.85 -3.71 -1.32
CA ASP A 29 -8.56 -3.76 -2.58
C ASP A 29 -9.76 -4.69 -2.71
N THR A 30 -10.79 -4.12 -3.32
CA THR A 30 -11.99 -4.84 -3.76
C THR A 30 -12.00 -4.93 -5.30
N PHE A 31 -13.12 -4.65 -5.98
CA PHE A 31 -13.20 -4.70 -7.44
C PHE A 31 -12.52 -3.51 -8.17
N GLY A 32 -12.08 -2.49 -7.42
CA GLY A 32 -11.43 -1.32 -8.00
C GLY A 32 -10.06 -1.64 -8.61
N LEU A 33 -9.79 -1.14 -9.81
CA LEU A 33 -8.51 -1.34 -10.50
C LEU A 33 -7.41 -0.35 -10.06
N GLY A 34 -7.80 0.79 -9.49
CA GLY A 34 -6.92 1.94 -9.30
C GLY A 34 -5.82 1.71 -8.26
N HIS A 35 -6.16 1.09 -7.14
CA HIS A 35 -5.22 0.78 -6.06
C HIS A 35 -4.18 -0.26 -6.51
N LEU A 36 -4.62 -1.40 -7.05
CA LEU A 36 -3.71 -2.43 -7.55
C LEU A 36 -2.77 -1.90 -8.63
N ARG A 37 -3.28 -1.12 -9.60
CA ARG A 37 -2.43 -0.48 -10.63
C ARG A 37 -1.37 0.42 -10.02
N ARG A 38 -1.72 1.19 -8.98
CA ARG A 38 -0.79 2.07 -8.27
C ARG A 38 0.24 1.30 -7.46
N CYS A 39 -0.17 0.32 -6.65
CA CYS A 39 0.74 -0.54 -5.91
C CYS A 39 1.73 -1.24 -6.85
N ARG A 40 1.26 -1.75 -8.01
CA ARG A 40 2.11 -2.31 -9.05
C ARG A 40 3.08 -1.28 -9.63
N THR A 41 2.61 -0.07 -9.93
CA THR A 41 3.45 1.01 -10.49
C THR A 41 4.56 1.40 -9.52
N ILE A 42 4.22 1.57 -8.23
CA ILE A 42 5.18 1.86 -7.15
C ILE A 42 6.19 0.72 -7.03
N ALA A 43 5.72 -0.53 -6.91
CA ALA A 43 6.59 -1.70 -6.79
C ALA A 43 7.55 -1.83 -7.98
N HIS A 44 7.06 -1.63 -9.20
CA HIS A 44 7.85 -1.68 -10.42
C HIS A 44 8.93 -0.60 -10.44
N SER A 45 8.58 0.63 -10.11
CA SER A 45 9.54 1.73 -10.05
C SER A 45 10.62 1.45 -9.00
N LEU A 46 10.22 0.97 -7.81
CA LEU A 46 11.15 0.65 -6.73
C LEU A 46 12.17 -0.42 -7.14
N VAL A 47 11.74 -1.55 -7.70
CA VAL A 47 12.68 -2.61 -8.10
C VAL A 47 13.56 -2.23 -9.30
N GLU A 48 13.14 -1.27 -10.12
CA GLU A 48 13.98 -0.75 -11.22
C GLU A 48 15.12 0.11 -10.70
N HIS A 49 14.83 1.00 -9.75
CA HIS A 49 15.81 1.95 -9.21
C HIS A 49 16.74 1.32 -8.15
N PHE A 50 16.24 0.33 -7.41
CA PHE A 50 16.97 -0.29 -6.31
C PHE A 50 17.31 -1.76 -6.61
N LYS A 51 18.59 -2.04 -6.90
CA LYS A 51 19.06 -3.42 -7.07
C LYS A 51 19.03 -4.14 -5.73
N GLY A 52 18.68 -5.42 -5.74
CA GLY A 52 18.56 -6.24 -4.52
C GLY A 52 17.27 -6.03 -3.72
N LEU A 53 16.46 -5.02 -4.06
CA LEU A 53 15.14 -4.82 -3.47
C LEU A 53 14.12 -5.87 -3.96
N ARG A 54 13.34 -6.40 -3.02
CA ARG A 54 12.20 -7.29 -3.26
C ARG A 54 10.92 -6.65 -2.75
N VAL A 55 9.85 -6.77 -3.52
CA VAL A 55 8.54 -6.23 -3.15
C VAL A 55 7.50 -7.35 -3.17
N LEU A 56 6.72 -7.45 -2.10
CA LEU A 56 5.56 -8.35 -2.02
C LEU A 56 4.29 -7.51 -1.92
N ILE A 57 3.30 -7.78 -2.77
CA ILE A 57 2.00 -7.10 -2.73
C ILE A 57 0.95 -8.04 -2.15
N VAL A 58 0.28 -7.65 -1.07
CA VAL A 58 -0.89 -8.34 -0.53
C VAL A 58 -2.15 -7.60 -0.97
N SER A 59 -3.06 -8.27 -1.69
CA SER A 59 -4.27 -7.64 -2.24
C SER A 59 -5.49 -8.55 -2.23
N GLY A 60 -6.66 -7.97 -1.96
CA GLY A 60 -7.96 -8.62 -2.11
C GLY A 60 -8.51 -8.61 -3.54
N SER A 61 -7.82 -7.98 -4.49
CA SER A 61 -8.30 -7.84 -5.86
C SER A 61 -8.43 -9.19 -6.57
N PRO A 62 -9.60 -9.51 -7.17
CA PRO A 62 -9.81 -10.81 -7.80
C PRO A 62 -9.04 -11.02 -9.10
N ILE A 63 -8.37 -9.99 -9.61
CA ILE A 63 -7.66 -10.01 -10.88
C ILE A 63 -6.15 -9.80 -10.72
N ILE A 64 -5.61 -9.81 -9.49
CA ILE A 64 -4.18 -9.57 -9.28
C ILE A 64 -3.29 -10.53 -10.08
N GLY A 65 -3.70 -11.80 -10.20
CA GLY A 65 -2.99 -12.80 -10.99
C GLY A 65 -3.10 -12.61 -12.51
N SER A 66 -3.88 -11.63 -12.99
CA SER A 66 -4.00 -11.29 -14.41
C SER A 66 -3.05 -10.16 -14.82
N PHE A 67 -2.25 -9.61 -13.90
CA PHE A 67 -1.24 -8.59 -14.20
C PHE A 67 0.16 -9.19 -14.29
N ASP A 68 0.98 -8.64 -15.19
CA ASP A 68 2.41 -8.97 -15.24
C ASP A 68 3.18 -8.23 -14.15
N PHE A 69 4.05 -8.94 -13.43
CA PHE A 69 4.94 -8.34 -12.45
C PHE A 69 6.40 -8.41 -12.90
N LYS A 70 7.16 -7.34 -12.62
CA LYS A 70 8.61 -7.33 -12.86
C LYS A 70 9.29 -8.35 -11.95
N ALA A 71 10.47 -8.82 -12.37
CA ALA A 71 11.31 -9.65 -11.52
C ALA A 71 11.53 -8.97 -10.14
N ARG A 72 11.47 -9.78 -9.06
CA ARG A 72 11.50 -9.34 -7.64
C ARG A 72 10.25 -8.64 -7.14
N VAL A 73 9.16 -8.62 -7.92
CA VAL A 73 7.83 -8.24 -7.46
C VAL A 73 6.95 -9.47 -7.48
N ASP A 74 6.50 -9.90 -6.30
CA ASP A 74 5.57 -11.01 -6.11
C ASP A 74 4.27 -10.52 -5.48
N PHE A 75 3.26 -11.39 -5.42
CA PHE A 75 2.01 -11.07 -4.74
C PHE A 75 1.40 -12.23 -3.96
N VAL A 76 0.62 -11.89 -2.94
CA VAL A 76 -0.28 -12.79 -2.23
C VAL A 76 -1.70 -12.26 -2.40
N ARG A 77 -2.58 -13.13 -2.90
CA ARG A 77 -4.01 -12.83 -2.97
C ARG A 77 -4.68 -13.23 -1.66
N ILE A 78 -5.46 -12.32 -1.07
CA ILE A 78 -6.36 -12.61 0.05
C ILE A 78 -7.81 -12.75 -0.44
N PRO A 79 -8.70 -13.39 0.32
CA PRO A 79 -10.11 -13.52 -0.04
C PRO A 79 -10.74 -12.17 -0.40
N GLY A 80 -11.38 -12.10 -1.56
CA GLY A 80 -12.01 -10.86 -2.05
C GLY A 80 -13.30 -10.53 -1.29
N VAL A 81 -13.64 -9.25 -1.25
CA VAL A 81 -14.88 -8.72 -0.67
C VAL A 81 -15.51 -7.74 -1.66
N VAL A 82 -16.84 -7.74 -1.74
CA VAL A 82 -17.65 -6.88 -2.62
C VAL A 82 -18.26 -5.77 -1.76
N LYS A 83 -18.10 -4.52 -2.18
CA LYS A 83 -18.85 -3.40 -1.57
C LYS A 83 -20.26 -3.37 -2.17
N LEU A 84 -21.27 -3.51 -1.33
CA LEU A 84 -22.68 -3.34 -1.68
C LEU A 84 -23.01 -1.86 -1.84
N ARG A 85 -24.06 -1.56 -2.61
CA ARG A 85 -24.49 -0.17 -2.90
C ARG A 85 -24.85 0.64 -1.66
N GLY A 86 -25.19 -0.01 -0.54
CA GLY A 86 -25.50 0.64 0.74
C GLY A 86 -24.27 1.00 1.60
N GLY A 87 -23.04 0.72 1.13
CA GLY A 87 -21.83 0.94 1.92
C GLY A 87 -21.39 -0.28 2.74
N ASP A 88 -22.27 -1.27 2.89
CA ASP A 88 -21.94 -2.57 3.48
C ASP A 88 -20.99 -3.38 2.58
N TYR A 89 -20.31 -4.35 3.18
CA TYR A 89 -19.42 -5.27 2.47
C TYR A 89 -19.98 -6.69 2.57
N THR A 90 -19.80 -7.50 1.53
CA THR A 90 -20.08 -8.93 1.55
C THR A 90 -18.86 -9.70 1.02
N ALA A 91 -18.74 -10.97 1.38
CA ALA A 91 -17.71 -11.83 0.81
C ALA A 91 -17.90 -11.95 -0.72
N LEU A 92 -16.80 -12.09 -1.46
CA LEU A 92 -16.88 -12.39 -2.89
C LEU A 92 -17.51 -13.77 -3.14
N SER A 93 -17.27 -14.73 -2.25
CA SER A 93 -17.91 -16.04 -2.27
C SER A 93 -19.25 -16.00 -1.52
N SER A 94 -20.34 -16.33 -2.22
CA SER A 94 -21.72 -16.33 -1.70
C SER A 94 -21.98 -17.26 -0.50
N HIS A 95 -21.00 -18.10 -0.14
CA HIS A 95 -21.13 -19.16 0.86
C HIS A 95 -20.35 -18.88 2.16
N THR A 96 -19.74 -17.71 2.30
CA THR A 96 -18.87 -17.40 3.45
C THR A 96 -19.34 -16.15 4.16
N ASP A 97 -19.43 -16.20 5.49
CA ASP A 97 -19.74 -15.03 6.31
C ASP A 97 -18.64 -13.96 6.17
N LEU A 98 -19.04 -12.68 6.22
CA LEU A 98 -18.10 -11.56 6.12
C LEU A 98 -17.08 -11.61 7.27
N THR A 99 -17.51 -11.96 8.48
CA THR A 99 -16.64 -12.02 9.66
C THR A 99 -15.55 -13.08 9.47
N GLN A 100 -15.94 -14.27 9.01
CA GLN A 100 -14.99 -15.34 8.70
C GLN A 100 -14.02 -14.93 7.59
N THR A 101 -14.51 -14.23 6.56
CA THR A 101 -13.69 -13.71 5.47
C THR A 101 -12.66 -12.71 5.98
N LEU A 102 -13.06 -11.79 6.86
CA LEU A 102 -12.15 -10.82 7.48
C LEU A 102 -11.11 -11.50 8.39
N GLN A 103 -11.50 -12.51 9.17
CA GLN A 103 -10.58 -13.31 9.97
C GLN A 103 -9.53 -14.02 9.11
N MET A 104 -9.96 -14.62 7.99
CA MET A 104 -9.04 -15.24 7.02
C MET A 104 -8.10 -14.21 6.41
N ARG A 105 -8.62 -13.05 5.99
CA ARG A 105 -7.81 -11.95 5.44
C ARG A 105 -6.75 -11.51 6.45
N SER A 106 -7.14 -11.18 7.68
CA SER A 106 -6.23 -10.79 8.77
C SER A 106 -5.15 -11.83 9.02
N SER A 107 -5.53 -13.11 9.09
CA SER A 107 -4.59 -14.22 9.32
C SER A 107 -3.56 -14.36 8.19
N ILE A 108 -4.00 -14.25 6.93
CA ILE A 108 -3.11 -14.35 5.77
C ILE A 108 -2.16 -13.14 5.74
N ILE A 109 -2.67 -11.92 5.95
CA ILE A 109 -1.86 -10.69 5.97
C ILE A 109 -0.77 -10.81 7.04
N GLN A 110 -1.14 -11.16 8.26
CA GLN A 110 -0.20 -11.25 9.38
C GLN A 110 0.83 -12.35 9.17
N GLN A 111 0.42 -13.54 8.73
CA GLN A 111 1.36 -14.65 8.50
C GLN A 111 2.30 -14.38 7.32
N THR A 112 1.79 -13.73 6.28
CA THR A 112 2.61 -13.28 5.14
C THR A 112 3.66 -12.29 5.61
N ALA A 113 3.27 -11.24 6.33
CA ALA A 113 4.18 -10.25 6.87
C ALA A 113 5.22 -10.86 7.81
N LYS A 114 4.79 -11.77 8.70
CA LYS A 114 5.67 -12.47 9.65
C LYS A 114 6.75 -13.29 8.95
N THR A 115 6.39 -13.97 7.87
CA THR A 115 7.28 -14.88 7.13
C THR A 115 8.17 -14.11 6.16
N PHE A 116 7.60 -13.14 5.46
CA PHE A 116 8.33 -12.29 4.53
C PHE A 116 9.33 -11.37 5.25
N SER A 117 9.00 -10.96 6.48
CA SER A 117 9.83 -10.11 7.36
C SER A 117 10.32 -8.84 6.64
N PRO A 118 9.40 -7.96 6.18
CA PRO A 118 9.76 -6.75 5.47
C PRO A 118 10.48 -5.75 6.38
N ASP A 119 11.35 -4.95 5.76
CA ASP A 119 11.98 -3.78 6.40
C ASP A 119 11.06 -2.56 6.35
N LEU A 120 10.13 -2.55 5.39
CA LEU A 120 9.15 -1.48 5.18
C LEU A 120 7.78 -2.06 4.83
N LEU A 121 6.74 -1.63 5.55
CA LEU A 121 5.34 -1.83 5.20
C LEU A 121 4.77 -0.53 4.61
N ILE A 122 4.14 -0.63 3.45
CA ILE A 122 3.32 0.43 2.85
C ILE A 122 1.87 -0.02 2.88
N VAL A 123 1.03 0.66 3.66
CA VAL A 123 -0.43 0.45 3.68
C VAL A 123 -1.08 1.43 2.71
N ASP A 124 -1.84 0.88 1.77
CA ASP A 124 -2.50 1.67 0.75
C ASP A 124 -3.87 2.19 1.21
N LYS A 125 -4.00 3.51 1.28
CA LYS A 125 -5.23 4.32 1.41
C LYS A 125 -6.03 4.17 2.70
N GLU A 126 -6.24 2.95 3.19
CA GLU A 126 -7.02 2.66 4.40
C GLU A 126 -6.09 2.35 5.59
N PRO A 127 -5.95 3.25 6.59
CA PRO A 127 -4.96 3.10 7.67
C PRO A 127 -5.08 1.80 8.48
N LEU A 128 -6.27 1.25 8.59
CA LEU A 128 -6.51 0.00 9.31
C LEU A 128 -7.02 -1.11 8.37
N GLY A 129 -6.92 -0.91 7.06
CA GLY A 129 -7.51 -1.83 6.09
C GLY A 129 -9.03 -1.95 6.23
N LEU A 130 -9.60 -2.99 5.64
CA LEU A 130 -11.03 -3.25 5.80
C LEU A 130 -11.32 -3.75 7.22
N ARG A 131 -12.12 -2.98 7.99
CA ARG A 131 -12.56 -3.34 9.35
C ARG A 131 -11.42 -3.69 10.32
N GLY A 132 -10.22 -3.10 10.16
CA GLY A 132 -9.12 -3.30 11.11
C GLY A 132 -8.17 -4.45 10.78
N GLU A 133 -8.36 -5.16 9.67
CA GLU A 133 -7.66 -6.41 9.37
C GLU A 133 -6.12 -6.33 9.26
N VAL A 134 -5.53 -5.14 9.20
CA VAL A 134 -4.07 -4.95 9.13
C VAL A 134 -3.48 -4.39 10.43
N ARG A 135 -4.29 -4.01 11.43
CA ARG A 135 -3.80 -3.41 12.69
C ARG A 135 -2.73 -4.28 13.36
N ASP A 136 -3.07 -5.53 13.65
CA ASP A 136 -2.18 -6.47 14.34
C ASP A 136 -0.91 -6.77 13.51
N THR A 137 -0.98 -6.63 12.19
CA THR A 137 0.18 -6.77 11.30
C THR A 137 1.11 -5.57 11.42
N ILE A 138 0.56 -4.35 11.46
CA ILE A 138 1.33 -3.12 11.66
C ILE A 138 2.05 -3.17 13.01
N GLU A 139 1.32 -3.47 14.08
CA GLU A 139 1.88 -3.59 15.44
C GLU A 139 2.99 -4.65 15.51
N LEU A 140 2.76 -5.82 14.92
CA LEU A 140 3.78 -6.88 14.81
C LEU A 140 5.05 -6.37 14.11
N LEU A 141 4.92 -5.71 12.95
CA LEU A 141 6.07 -5.27 12.18
C LEU A 141 6.83 -4.12 12.88
N ARG A 142 6.11 -3.18 13.49
CA ARG A 142 6.72 -2.12 14.32
C ARG A 142 7.52 -2.71 15.47
N SER A 143 6.96 -3.71 16.18
CA SER A 143 7.67 -4.38 17.27
C SER A 143 8.97 -5.07 16.85
N ARG A 144 9.14 -5.33 15.54
CA ARG A 144 10.33 -5.92 14.93
C ARG A 144 11.27 -4.90 14.28
N GLY A 145 10.94 -3.61 14.39
CA GLY A 145 11.74 -2.51 13.86
C GLY A 145 11.52 -2.21 12.37
N ALA A 146 10.50 -2.78 11.74
CA ALA A 146 10.13 -2.41 10.38
C ALA A 146 9.52 -1.01 10.36
N ARG A 147 9.85 -0.21 9.34
CA ARG A 147 9.17 1.07 9.12
C ARG A 147 7.78 0.86 8.55
N THR A 148 6.87 1.75 8.91
CA THR A 148 5.46 1.67 8.54
C THR A 148 4.99 2.99 7.94
N VAL A 149 4.43 2.89 6.74
CA VAL A 149 4.06 4.04 5.92
C VAL A 149 2.62 3.92 5.47
N LEU A 150 1.86 5.01 5.62
CA LEU A 150 0.54 5.14 5.02
C LEU A 150 0.66 5.87 3.68
N GLY A 151 0.24 5.21 2.60
CA GLY A 151 0.17 5.79 1.26
C GLY A 151 -1.20 6.40 0.98
N LEU A 152 -1.29 7.72 0.79
CA LEU A 152 -2.50 8.47 0.45
C LEU A 152 -2.43 9.03 -0.97
N ARG A 153 -3.57 9.43 -1.52
CA ARG A 153 -3.66 10.13 -2.81
C ARG A 153 -3.80 11.63 -2.56
N ASP A 154 -3.32 12.46 -3.48
CA ASP A 154 -3.49 13.92 -3.48
C ASP A 154 -4.94 14.37 -3.53
N ILE A 155 -5.78 13.63 -4.23
CA ILE A 155 -7.22 13.85 -4.29
C ILE A 155 -7.89 12.66 -3.62
N MET A 156 -8.44 12.91 -2.44
CA MET A 156 -9.29 11.98 -1.70
C MET A 156 -10.77 12.33 -1.91
N ASP A 157 -11.68 11.57 -1.28
CA ASP A 157 -13.10 11.93 -1.20
C ASP A 157 -13.29 13.29 -0.49
N ASP A 158 -14.52 13.81 -0.43
CA ASP A 158 -14.82 15.11 0.20
C ASP A 158 -14.09 15.28 1.55
N PRO A 159 -13.24 16.32 1.70
CA PRO A 159 -12.34 16.45 2.84
C PRO A 159 -13.11 16.66 4.15
N VAL A 160 -14.31 17.25 4.11
CA VAL A 160 -15.15 17.45 5.29
C VAL A 160 -15.72 16.12 5.75
N LEU A 161 -16.27 15.32 4.82
CA LEU A 161 -16.80 14.00 5.12
C LEU A 161 -15.71 13.05 5.62
N LEU A 162 -14.55 13.04 4.97
CA LEU A 162 -13.42 12.20 5.36
C LEU A 162 -12.91 12.55 6.75
N ARG A 163 -12.74 13.85 7.05
CA ARG A 163 -12.31 14.33 8.37
C ARG A 163 -13.31 13.96 9.46
N GLN A 164 -14.61 14.06 9.19
CA GLN A 164 -15.65 13.63 10.13
C GLN A 164 -15.63 12.12 10.36
N GLU A 165 -15.54 11.33 9.29
CA GLU A 165 -15.46 9.88 9.37
C GLU A 165 -14.24 9.42 10.18
N TRP A 166 -13.07 9.98 9.86
CA TRP A 166 -11.81 9.64 10.53
C TRP A 166 -11.83 10.02 12.01
N LYS A 167 -12.38 11.19 12.33
CA LYS A 167 -12.54 11.63 13.73
C LYS A 167 -13.48 10.70 14.50
N HIS A 168 -14.61 10.31 13.89
CA HIS A 168 -15.55 9.39 14.52
C HIS A 168 -14.94 7.99 14.74
N ARG A 169 -14.08 7.55 13.82
CA ARG A 169 -13.37 6.26 13.88
C ARG A 169 -12.10 6.28 14.73
N GLY A 170 -11.69 7.43 15.28
CA GLY A 170 -10.45 7.56 16.07
C GLY A 170 -9.15 7.46 15.25
N ILE A 171 -9.23 7.57 13.92
CA ILE A 171 -8.10 7.39 13.01
C ILE A 171 -6.90 8.29 13.33
N PRO A 172 -7.05 9.58 13.71
CA PRO A 172 -5.88 10.42 14.00
C PRO A 172 -4.95 9.83 15.07
N MET A 173 -5.50 9.23 16.13
CA MET A 173 -4.72 8.57 17.17
C MET A 173 -4.02 7.31 16.64
N ASP A 174 -4.73 6.55 15.80
CA ASP A 174 -4.14 5.37 15.16
C ASP A 174 -3.00 5.76 14.21
N LEU A 175 -3.09 6.88 13.51
CA LEU A 175 -2.01 7.35 12.64
C LEU A 175 -0.74 7.64 13.44
N GLU A 176 -0.86 8.36 14.54
CA GLU A 176 0.27 8.69 15.43
C GLU A 176 0.91 7.44 16.05
N CYS A 177 0.10 6.43 16.39
CA CYS A 177 0.58 5.22 17.03
C CYS A 177 1.14 4.16 16.05
N LEU A 178 0.57 4.08 14.85
CA LEU A 178 0.80 2.96 13.92
C LEU A 178 1.68 3.30 12.73
N TYR A 179 1.91 4.58 12.41
CA TYR A 179 2.67 4.96 11.22
C TYR A 179 3.85 5.87 11.55
N ASP A 180 4.98 5.59 10.93
CA ASP A 180 6.18 6.43 11.04
C ASP A 180 6.12 7.59 10.04
N GLU A 181 5.54 7.35 8.86
CA GLU A 181 5.43 8.35 7.80
C GLU A 181 4.10 8.24 7.05
N ILE A 182 3.67 9.34 6.46
CA ILE A 182 2.54 9.41 5.53
C ILE A 182 3.08 9.91 4.19
N TRP A 183 2.92 9.11 3.14
CA TRP A 183 3.34 9.46 1.79
C TRP A 183 2.12 9.80 0.95
N VAL A 184 2.12 10.99 0.36
CA VAL A 184 1.06 11.45 -0.53
C VAL A 184 1.51 11.26 -1.99
N TYR A 185 0.76 10.47 -2.74
CA TYR A 185 0.98 10.27 -4.17
C TYR A 185 0.15 11.27 -4.97
N GLY A 186 0.83 12.15 -5.69
CA GLY A 186 0.17 13.14 -6.51
C GLY A 186 1.13 14.11 -7.17
N VAL A 187 0.57 14.94 -8.05
CA VAL A 187 1.32 16.05 -8.64
C VAL A 187 1.08 17.27 -7.74
N PRO A 188 2.13 17.99 -7.29
CA PRO A 188 1.94 19.15 -6.41
C PRO A 188 0.97 20.21 -6.96
N ALA A 189 0.79 20.26 -8.27
CA ALA A 189 -0.12 21.18 -8.96
C ALA A 189 -1.62 20.78 -8.90
N MET A 190 -1.95 19.56 -8.45
CA MET A 190 -3.32 19.00 -8.48
C MET A 190 -4.06 19.02 -7.13
N GLY A 191 -3.37 19.36 -6.03
CA GLY A 191 -3.99 19.53 -4.70
C GLY A 191 -3.18 18.91 -3.56
N ASP A 192 -3.42 19.37 -2.33
CA ASP A 192 -2.90 18.79 -1.09
C ASP A 192 -4.07 18.06 -0.37
N PRO A 193 -3.98 16.74 -0.14
CA PRO A 193 -5.07 15.95 0.44
C PRO A 193 -5.25 16.15 1.94
N LEU A 194 -4.34 16.85 2.61
CA LEU A 194 -4.33 17.01 4.06
C LEU A 194 -4.66 18.44 4.52
N LEU A 195 -4.92 19.38 3.60
CA LEU A 195 -5.40 20.73 3.92
C LEU A 195 -6.89 20.75 4.34
#